data_AF-A0A7W9KKX2-F1
#
_entry.id   AF-A0A7W9KKX2-F1
#
_cell.length_a   1.000
_cell.length_b   1.000
_cell.length_c   1.000
_cell.angle_alpha   90.00
_cell.angle_beta   90.00
_cell.angle_gamma   90.00
#
_symmetry.space_group_name_H-M   'P 1'
#
loop_
_entity.id
_entity.type
_entity.pdbx_description
1 polymer ?
#
loop_
_entity_poly.entity_id
_entity_poly.type
_entity_poly.pdbx_seq_one_letter_code
_entity_poly.pdbx_strand_id
1 'polypeptide(L)'
;METGTERPQPRLARHLAMAEVYADQTLSQRFASDLNHLLAEAKQTPRPPATTWDEWLGAVTRTLGPSLTDMLFPAGPVKAPVIPPHQRHLWRNRLRAMRDAVISEPQPWPELRMTVARLYLDLLAAGVWESGEEWRPELRDIVSTLPLRDDESGPGQLESYLSSLIAVCLALLCQEADLFGSAPNDAIAKSAWEKAAEIAAFADAEQAERYLYHPDQPYARVATRTDVDWVIELAVDSADDPHAELRAAFESAGLDVELIDGVWVSKGTFKNPRRAAARIATLIGDNCVTMAYNDKRASVIIRDGRDVVVADSVAPRWRYYKLTTLATPESLLGDAEGLPPTRENDPFRPVPERVAALFEAAGVNSQHILMLFDSFRPRLR
;
A
#
# COMPACT_ATOMS: atom_id res chain seq x y z
N MET A 1 -34.94 -48.46 10.59
CA MET A 1 -34.97 -47.08 11.10
C MET A 1 -33.53 -46.69 11.39
N GLU A 2 -32.82 -46.23 10.37
CA GLU A 2 -31.48 -45.64 10.54
C GLU A 2 -31.70 -44.15 10.82
N THR A 3 -31.47 -43.75 12.06
CA THR A 3 -31.41 -42.35 12.44
C THR A 3 -30.06 -41.79 11.99
N GLY A 4 -29.98 -41.40 10.72
CA GLY A 4 -28.87 -40.65 10.19
C GLY A 4 -28.86 -39.26 10.83
N THR A 5 -28.07 -39.09 11.88
CA THR A 5 -27.65 -37.76 12.38
C THR A 5 -26.62 -37.17 11.42
N GLU A 6 -27.02 -36.92 10.18
CA GLU A 6 -26.26 -36.00 9.32
C GLU A 6 -26.35 -34.63 9.96
N ARG A 7 -25.20 -34.12 10.44
CA ARG A 7 -25.10 -32.73 10.87
C ARG A 7 -25.57 -31.86 9.69
N PRO A 8 -26.49 -30.90 9.90
CA PRO A 8 -26.98 -30.07 8.81
C PRO A 8 -25.79 -29.36 8.18
N GLN A 9 -25.49 -29.70 6.92
CA GLN A 9 -24.46 -28.97 6.18
C GLN A 9 -24.85 -27.49 6.10
N PRO A 10 -23.88 -26.57 6.23
CA PRO A 10 -24.15 -25.14 6.06
C PRO A 10 -24.83 -24.89 4.71
N ARG A 11 -25.82 -24.00 4.68
CA ARG A 11 -26.68 -23.80 3.49
C ARG A 11 -25.90 -23.30 2.27
N LEU A 12 -24.75 -22.67 2.48
CA LEU A 12 -23.79 -22.27 1.45
C LEU A 12 -23.19 -23.46 0.70
N ALA A 13 -23.12 -24.65 1.31
CA ALA A 13 -22.61 -25.86 0.68
C ALA A 13 -23.49 -26.39 -0.46
N ARG A 14 -24.71 -25.85 -0.62
CA ARG A 14 -25.55 -26.14 -1.79
C ARG A 14 -24.87 -25.57 -3.02
N HIS A 15 -24.91 -26.29 -4.15
CA HIS A 15 -24.37 -25.85 -5.44
C HIS A 15 -25.02 -24.54 -5.92
N LEU A 16 -24.53 -23.41 -5.41
CA LEU A 16 -24.88 -22.06 -5.85
C LEU A 16 -23.87 -21.65 -6.90
N ALA A 17 -24.28 -21.59 -8.17
CA ALA A 17 -23.44 -21.02 -9.19
C ALA A 17 -23.29 -19.51 -8.95
N MET A 18 -22.06 -19.03 -8.72
CA MET A 18 -21.83 -17.61 -8.39
C MET A 18 -22.36 -16.65 -9.46
N ALA A 19 -22.34 -17.04 -10.73
CA ALA A 19 -22.95 -16.26 -11.81
C ALA A 19 -24.46 -16.04 -11.60
N GLU A 20 -25.18 -17.04 -11.10
CA GLU A 20 -26.61 -16.92 -10.77
C GLU A 20 -26.82 -16.08 -9.51
N VAL A 21 -25.95 -16.25 -8.50
CA VAL A 21 -25.96 -15.42 -7.30
C VAL A 21 -25.83 -13.95 -7.68
N TYR A 22 -24.93 -13.60 -8.59
CA TYR A 22 -24.73 -12.23 -9.05
C TYR A 22 -25.88 -11.67 -9.90
N ALA A 23 -26.56 -12.52 -10.67
CA ALA A 23 -27.63 -12.11 -11.57
C ALA A 23 -29.01 -12.05 -10.91
N ASP A 24 -29.30 -12.89 -9.91
CA ASP A 24 -30.61 -13.03 -9.30
C ASP A 24 -30.68 -12.36 -7.91
N GLN A 25 -31.64 -11.44 -7.73
CA GLN A 25 -31.80 -10.69 -6.49
C GLN A 25 -32.19 -11.59 -5.29
N THR A 26 -32.99 -12.62 -5.51
CA THR A 26 -33.46 -13.55 -4.49
C THR A 26 -32.33 -14.47 -4.05
N LEU A 27 -31.58 -15.01 -5.02
CA LEU A 27 -30.40 -15.83 -4.73
C LEU A 27 -29.31 -15.02 -4.02
N SER A 28 -29.01 -13.81 -4.48
CA SER A 28 -28.04 -12.93 -3.81
C SER A 28 -28.46 -12.56 -2.39
N GLN A 29 -29.74 -12.32 -2.13
CA GLN A 29 -30.22 -12.03 -0.78
C GLN A 29 -30.03 -13.24 0.15
N ARG A 30 -30.39 -14.43 -0.34
CA ARG A 30 -30.23 -15.67 0.41
C ARG A 30 -28.75 -15.97 0.67
N PHE A 31 -27.92 -15.87 -0.36
CA PHE A 31 -26.47 -16.02 -0.25
C PHE A 31 -25.88 -15.08 0.81
N ALA A 32 -26.21 -13.79 0.74
CA ALA A 32 -25.70 -12.82 1.71
C ALA A 32 -26.16 -13.12 3.14
N SER A 33 -27.40 -13.58 3.32
CA SER A 33 -27.90 -14.00 4.63
C SER A 33 -27.16 -15.23 5.15
N ASP A 34 -26.97 -16.25 4.32
CA ASP A 34 -26.31 -17.49 4.71
C ASP A 34 -24.80 -17.25 5.01
N LEU A 35 -24.12 -16.39 4.24
CA LEU A 35 -22.72 -16.00 4.49
C LEU A 35 -22.56 -15.17 5.76
N ASN A 36 -23.44 -14.19 6.02
CA ASN A 36 -23.39 -13.44 7.28
C ASN A 36 -23.64 -14.32 8.50
N HIS A 37 -24.53 -15.32 8.38
CA HIS A 37 -24.74 -16.29 9.45
C HIS A 37 -23.48 -17.12 9.72
N LEU A 38 -22.84 -17.62 8.65
CA LEU A 38 -21.59 -18.37 8.76
C LEU A 38 -20.44 -17.53 9.34
N LEU A 39 -20.32 -16.27 8.93
CA LEU A 39 -19.36 -15.33 9.50
C LEU A 39 -19.58 -15.13 11.00
N ALA A 40 -20.83 -15.08 11.47
CA ALA A 40 -21.15 -14.96 12.89
C ALA A 40 -20.86 -16.25 13.68
N GLU A 41 -21.12 -17.42 13.07
CA GLU A 41 -20.87 -18.73 13.68
C GLU A 41 -19.37 -19.04 13.81
N ALA A 42 -18.58 -18.73 12.77
CA ALA A 42 -17.15 -18.98 12.73
C ALA A 42 -16.39 -18.22 13.83
N LYS A 43 -16.89 -17.07 14.26
CA LYS A 43 -16.33 -16.29 15.38
C LYS A 43 -16.47 -16.96 16.73
N GLN A 44 -17.49 -17.81 16.89
CA GLN A 44 -17.79 -18.48 18.14
C GLN A 44 -17.19 -19.89 18.18
N THR A 45 -16.74 -20.39 17.03
CA THR A 45 -16.35 -21.78 16.86
C THR A 45 -14.88 -21.85 16.44
N PRO A 46 -13.99 -22.35 17.31
CA PRO A 46 -12.60 -22.55 16.93
C PRO A 46 -12.50 -23.48 15.73
N ARG A 47 -11.66 -23.14 14.76
CA ARG A 47 -11.41 -24.04 13.64
C ARG A 47 -10.53 -25.20 14.12
N PRO A 48 -10.90 -26.46 13.83
CA PRO A 48 -10.01 -27.59 14.10
C PRO A 48 -8.71 -27.41 13.30
N PRO A 49 -7.54 -27.65 13.91
CA PRO A 49 -6.28 -27.62 13.17
C PRO A 49 -6.31 -28.73 12.11
N ALA A 50 -5.96 -28.39 10.88
CA ALA A 50 -5.77 -29.35 9.81
C ALA A 50 -4.28 -29.57 9.58
N THR A 51 -3.88 -30.83 9.40
CA THR A 51 -2.45 -31.19 9.27
C THR A 51 -1.98 -31.22 7.83
N THR A 52 -2.90 -31.35 6.87
CA THR A 52 -2.61 -31.45 5.44
C THR A 52 -3.51 -30.53 4.63
N TRP A 53 -3.04 -30.15 3.44
CA TRP A 53 -3.80 -29.34 2.50
C TRP A 53 -5.14 -29.98 2.10
N ASP A 54 -5.15 -31.28 1.78
CA ASP A 54 -6.36 -31.96 1.32
C ASP A 54 -7.44 -32.06 2.41
N GLU A 55 -7.02 -32.30 3.66
CA GLU A 55 -7.93 -32.28 4.82
C GLU A 55 -8.54 -30.89 5.00
N TRP A 56 -7.71 -29.86 4.93
CA TRP A 56 -8.12 -28.47 5.08
C TRP A 56 -9.07 -28.05 3.96
N LEU A 57 -8.71 -28.32 2.69
CA LEU A 57 -9.51 -28.01 1.51
C LEU A 57 -10.84 -28.77 1.51
N GLY A 58 -10.83 -30.03 1.94
CA GLY A 58 -12.04 -30.81 2.14
C GLY A 58 -12.95 -30.21 3.22
N ALA A 59 -12.38 -29.66 4.30
CA ALA A 59 -13.15 -28.95 5.32
C ALA A 59 -13.72 -27.63 4.79
N VAL A 60 -12.93 -26.82 4.06
CA VAL A 60 -13.42 -25.60 3.41
C VAL A 60 -14.56 -25.91 2.45
N THR A 61 -14.41 -26.93 1.60
CA THR A 61 -15.42 -27.31 0.61
C THR A 61 -16.71 -27.79 1.25
N ARG A 62 -16.64 -28.49 2.40
CA ARG A 62 -17.85 -28.86 3.16
C ARG A 62 -18.55 -27.63 3.76
N THR A 63 -17.79 -26.60 4.11
CA THR A 63 -18.32 -25.38 4.74
C THR A 63 -18.89 -24.40 3.71
N LEU A 64 -18.12 -24.10 2.66
CA LEU A 64 -18.45 -23.08 1.66
C LEU A 64 -19.14 -23.63 0.42
N GLY A 65 -19.00 -24.93 0.16
CA GLY A 65 -19.41 -25.53 -1.10
C GLY A 65 -18.35 -25.36 -2.21
N PRO A 66 -18.43 -26.16 -3.28
CA PRO A 66 -17.41 -26.20 -4.33
C PRO A 66 -17.28 -24.86 -5.07
N SER A 67 -18.38 -24.17 -5.35
CA SER A 67 -18.34 -22.93 -6.13
C SER A 67 -17.60 -21.79 -5.42
N LEU A 68 -17.72 -21.68 -4.10
CA LEU A 68 -16.95 -20.71 -3.32
C LEU A 68 -15.50 -21.17 -3.10
N THR A 69 -15.27 -22.48 -2.93
CA THR A 69 -13.90 -23.01 -2.88
C THR A 69 -13.14 -22.73 -4.18
N ASP A 70 -13.76 -22.98 -5.34
CA ASP A 70 -13.16 -22.70 -6.66
C ASP A 70 -12.90 -21.19 -6.86
N MET A 71 -13.75 -20.35 -6.27
CA MET A 71 -13.57 -18.89 -6.27
C MET A 71 -12.37 -18.47 -5.42
N LEU A 72 -12.13 -19.14 -4.29
CA LEU A 72 -10.99 -18.89 -3.40
C LEU A 72 -9.66 -19.38 -3.98
N PHE A 73 -9.68 -20.53 -4.67
CA PHE A 73 -8.51 -21.20 -5.23
C PHE A 73 -8.65 -21.35 -6.75
N PRO A 74 -8.67 -20.22 -7.49
CA PRO A 74 -8.90 -20.25 -8.92
C PRO A 74 -7.76 -21.00 -9.63
N ALA A 75 -8.13 -21.84 -10.60
CA ALA A 75 -7.17 -22.56 -11.44
C ALA A 75 -6.57 -21.68 -12.56
N GLY A 76 -7.12 -20.48 -12.79
CA GLY A 76 -6.67 -19.56 -13.82
C GLY A 76 -7.39 -18.21 -13.73
N PRO A 77 -7.11 -17.29 -14.68
CA PRO A 77 -7.66 -15.93 -14.66
C PRO A 77 -9.18 -15.93 -14.64
N VAL A 78 -9.76 -14.97 -13.91
CA VAL A 78 -11.20 -14.94 -13.65
C VAL A 78 -11.89 -13.88 -14.50
N LYS A 79 -13.10 -14.18 -14.95
CA LYS A 79 -13.95 -13.22 -15.66
C LYS A 79 -14.77 -12.43 -14.66
N ALA A 80 -14.83 -11.12 -14.86
CA ALA A 80 -15.67 -10.26 -14.04
C ALA A 80 -17.14 -10.71 -14.14
N PRO A 81 -17.87 -10.82 -13.01
CA PRO A 81 -19.28 -11.14 -13.04
C PRO A 81 -20.08 -9.99 -13.66
N VAL A 82 -21.23 -10.32 -14.26
CA VAL A 82 -22.16 -9.31 -14.77
C VAL A 82 -23.15 -8.95 -13.67
N ILE A 83 -23.05 -7.73 -13.15
CA ILE A 83 -23.94 -7.21 -12.11
C ILE A 83 -24.94 -6.24 -12.72
N PRO A 84 -26.26 -6.55 -12.71
CA PRO A 84 -27.28 -5.63 -13.18
C PRO A 84 -27.22 -4.29 -12.43
N PRO A 85 -27.39 -3.13 -13.09
CA PRO A 85 -27.26 -1.82 -12.44
C PRO A 85 -28.14 -1.64 -11.19
N HIS A 86 -29.36 -2.16 -11.21
CA HIS A 86 -30.29 -2.10 -10.08
C HIS A 86 -29.84 -2.90 -8.85
N GLN A 87 -28.90 -3.85 -9.01
CA GLN A 87 -28.35 -4.65 -7.91
C GLN A 87 -27.08 -4.06 -7.31
N ARG A 88 -26.38 -3.14 -8.01
CA ARG A 88 -25.08 -2.60 -7.57
C ARG A 88 -25.13 -2.00 -6.16
N HIS A 89 -26.15 -1.19 -5.88
CA HIS A 89 -26.34 -0.61 -4.54
C HIS A 89 -26.64 -1.66 -3.47
N LEU A 90 -27.40 -2.70 -3.81
CA LEU A 90 -27.69 -3.81 -2.90
C LEU A 90 -26.41 -4.60 -2.57
N TRP A 91 -25.57 -4.86 -3.58
CA TRP A 91 -24.29 -5.52 -3.40
C TRP A 91 -23.33 -4.71 -2.52
N ARG A 92 -23.21 -3.39 -2.75
CA ARG A 92 -22.41 -2.51 -1.86
C ARG A 92 -22.87 -2.60 -0.40
N ASN A 93 -24.17 -2.54 -0.12
CA ASN A 93 -24.68 -2.62 1.25
C ASN A 93 -24.45 -3.99 1.89
N ARG A 94 -24.63 -5.08 1.13
CA ARG A 94 -24.37 -6.44 1.63
C ARG A 94 -22.90 -6.64 1.95
N LEU A 95 -22.02 -6.15 1.08
CA LEU A 95 -20.58 -6.28 1.24
C LEU A 95 -20.06 -5.44 2.41
N ARG A 96 -20.65 -4.28 2.68
CA ARG A 96 -20.38 -3.52 3.92
C ARG A 96 -20.72 -4.31 5.17
N ALA A 97 -21.87 -5.00 5.20
CA ALA A 97 -22.22 -5.86 6.34
C ALA A 97 -21.23 -7.04 6.49
N MET A 98 -20.79 -7.63 5.38
CA MET A 98 -19.77 -8.70 5.40
C MET A 98 -18.40 -8.18 5.84
N ARG A 99 -17.99 -7.00 5.36
CA ARG A 99 -16.80 -6.27 5.82
C ARG A 99 -16.86 -6.06 7.33
N ASP A 100 -17.95 -5.49 7.83
CA ASP A 100 -18.14 -5.23 9.26
C ASP A 100 -18.03 -6.52 10.09
N ALA A 101 -18.51 -7.63 9.55
CA ALA A 101 -18.36 -8.94 10.16
C ALA A 101 -16.90 -9.43 10.14
N VAL A 102 -16.11 -9.24 9.07
CA VAL A 102 -14.71 -9.72 9.07
C VAL A 102 -13.78 -8.86 9.92
N ILE A 103 -14.03 -7.55 10.03
CA ILE A 103 -13.16 -6.62 10.80
C ILE A 103 -13.44 -6.63 12.29
N SER A 104 -14.63 -7.03 12.72
CA SER A 104 -14.98 -7.06 14.14
C SER A 104 -14.31 -8.23 14.85
N GLU A 105 -13.84 -8.02 16.07
CA GLU A 105 -13.25 -9.06 16.90
C GLU A 105 -14.32 -9.93 17.61
N PRO A 106 -14.09 -11.24 17.80
CA PRO A 106 -12.98 -12.00 17.20
C PRO A 106 -13.17 -12.13 15.68
N GLN A 107 -12.07 -12.22 14.93
CA GLN A 107 -12.11 -12.38 13.48
C GLN A 107 -12.61 -13.78 13.08
N PRO A 108 -13.34 -13.93 11.96
CA PRO A 108 -13.74 -15.23 11.44
C PRO A 108 -12.56 -15.97 10.79
N TRP A 109 -12.77 -17.25 10.46
CA TRP A 109 -11.74 -18.11 9.87
C TRP A 109 -11.10 -17.51 8.60
N PRO A 110 -9.82 -17.81 8.30
CA PRO A 110 -9.08 -17.20 7.18
C PRO A 110 -9.80 -17.29 5.83
N GLU A 111 -10.36 -18.46 5.50
CA GLU A 111 -11.07 -18.68 4.23
C GLU A 111 -12.32 -17.82 4.08
N LEU A 112 -12.97 -17.42 5.18
CA LEU A 112 -14.11 -16.51 5.15
C LEU A 112 -13.67 -15.08 4.90
N ARG A 113 -12.54 -14.65 5.50
CA ARG A 113 -11.91 -13.36 5.22
C ARG A 113 -11.48 -13.26 3.76
N MET A 114 -10.84 -14.31 3.23
CA MET A 114 -10.51 -14.43 1.81
C MET A 114 -11.76 -14.41 0.92
N THR A 115 -12.86 -15.05 1.35
CA THR A 115 -14.11 -15.06 0.57
C THR A 115 -14.64 -13.64 0.41
N VAL A 116 -14.68 -12.86 1.49
CA VAL A 116 -15.13 -11.47 1.46
C VAL A 116 -14.20 -10.60 0.61
N ALA A 117 -12.88 -10.77 0.73
CA ALA A 117 -11.92 -10.08 -0.13
C ALA A 117 -12.15 -10.42 -1.61
N ARG A 118 -12.38 -11.69 -1.93
CA ARG A 118 -12.60 -12.15 -3.29
C ARG A 118 -13.90 -11.63 -3.91
N LEU A 119 -15.00 -11.62 -3.14
CA LEU A 119 -16.25 -10.96 -3.53
C LEU A 119 -16.03 -9.47 -3.79
N TYR A 120 -15.17 -8.82 -3.00
CA TYR A 120 -14.80 -7.42 -3.20
C TYR A 120 -14.10 -7.20 -4.55
N LEU A 121 -13.14 -8.06 -4.88
CA LEU A 121 -12.46 -8.02 -6.18
C LEU A 121 -13.42 -8.29 -7.36
N ASP A 122 -14.33 -9.26 -7.23
CA ASP A 122 -15.36 -9.56 -8.23
C ASP A 122 -16.21 -8.31 -8.53
N LEU A 123 -16.66 -7.62 -7.49
CA LEU A 123 -17.54 -6.45 -7.62
C LEU A 123 -16.79 -5.21 -8.12
N LEU A 124 -15.52 -5.05 -7.78
CA LEU A 124 -14.63 -4.02 -8.35
C LEU A 124 -14.41 -4.24 -9.85
N ALA A 125 -14.10 -5.48 -10.24
CA ALA A 125 -13.95 -5.87 -11.64
C ALA A 125 -15.26 -5.72 -12.42
N ALA A 126 -16.42 -5.90 -11.76
CA ALA A 126 -17.74 -5.66 -12.35
C ALA A 126 -18.17 -4.18 -12.42
N GLY A 127 -17.34 -3.25 -11.93
CA GLY A 127 -17.60 -1.81 -11.97
C GLY A 127 -18.74 -1.36 -11.07
N VAL A 128 -18.97 -2.05 -9.94
CA VAL A 128 -20.09 -1.79 -9.02
C VAL A 128 -20.04 -0.41 -8.37
N TRP A 129 -18.84 0.13 -8.17
CA TRP A 129 -18.62 1.46 -7.60
C TRP A 129 -18.60 2.61 -8.61
N GLU A 130 -18.68 2.31 -9.91
CA GLU A 130 -18.63 3.34 -10.95
C GLU A 130 -17.41 4.25 -10.74
N SER A 131 -17.59 5.57 -10.73
CA SER A 131 -16.52 6.54 -10.43
C SER A 131 -16.31 6.82 -8.94
N GLY A 132 -17.03 6.15 -8.04
CA GLY A 132 -16.92 6.35 -6.59
C GLY A 132 -15.64 5.74 -6.03
N GLU A 133 -15.00 6.41 -5.07
CA GLU A 133 -13.76 5.96 -4.40
C GLU A 133 -14.02 5.37 -3.01
N GLU A 134 -15.30 5.22 -2.60
CA GLU A 134 -15.65 4.67 -1.30
C GLU A 134 -15.21 3.21 -1.12
N TRP A 135 -14.78 2.53 -2.18
CA TRP A 135 -14.26 1.17 -2.13
C TRP A 135 -12.87 1.06 -1.49
N ARG A 136 -12.03 2.09 -1.62
CA ARG A 136 -10.65 2.07 -1.10
C ARG A 136 -10.56 1.84 0.41
N PRO A 137 -11.25 2.65 1.26
CA PRO A 137 -11.18 2.41 2.70
C PRO A 137 -11.79 1.06 3.10
N GLU A 138 -12.82 0.60 2.39
CA GLU A 138 -13.45 -0.70 2.63
C GLU A 138 -12.51 -1.86 2.28
N LEU A 139 -11.80 -1.80 1.14
CA LEU A 139 -10.82 -2.82 0.75
C LEU A 139 -9.60 -2.79 1.68
N ARG A 140 -9.09 -1.61 2.06
CA ARG A 140 -8.02 -1.48 3.08
C ARG A 140 -8.37 -2.23 4.36
N ASP A 141 -9.61 -2.05 4.84
CA ASP A 141 -10.07 -2.68 6.08
C ASP A 141 -10.11 -4.21 5.93
N ILE A 142 -10.54 -4.73 4.78
CA ILE A 142 -10.54 -6.18 4.51
C ILE A 142 -9.10 -6.72 4.41
N VAL A 143 -8.23 -6.07 3.65
CA VAL A 143 -6.82 -6.47 3.48
C VAL A 143 -6.10 -6.53 4.82
N SER A 144 -6.38 -5.57 5.71
CA SER A 144 -5.83 -5.52 7.08
C SER A 144 -6.21 -6.75 7.92
N THR A 145 -7.25 -7.47 7.52
CA THR A 145 -7.68 -8.71 8.19
C THR A 145 -7.14 -9.95 7.51
N LEU A 146 -6.51 -9.91 6.34
CA LEU A 146 -6.09 -11.13 5.63
C LEU A 146 -4.89 -11.87 6.26
N PRO A 147 -3.86 -11.18 6.82
CA PRO A 147 -2.78 -11.87 7.52
C PRO A 147 -3.29 -12.86 8.58
N LEU A 148 -2.66 -14.03 8.67
CA LEU A 148 -2.94 -14.97 9.75
C LEU A 148 -2.50 -14.37 11.08
N ARG A 149 -3.30 -14.57 12.12
CA ARG A 149 -2.95 -14.20 13.49
C ARG A 149 -2.04 -15.26 14.11
N ASP A 150 -1.31 -14.91 15.16
CA ASP A 150 -0.41 -15.84 15.87
C ASP A 150 -1.11 -17.10 16.42
N ASP A 151 -2.41 -17.01 16.72
CA ASP A 151 -3.24 -18.11 17.20
C ASP A 151 -3.89 -18.93 16.07
N GLU A 152 -3.72 -18.50 14.82
CA GLU A 152 -4.19 -19.19 13.63
C GLU A 152 -3.04 -19.95 12.96
N SER A 153 -3.35 -21.13 12.45
CA SER A 153 -2.40 -21.90 11.65
C SER A 153 -3.13 -22.63 10.54
N GLY A 154 -2.40 -22.92 9.48
CA GLY A 154 -2.91 -23.65 8.34
C GLY A 154 -1.80 -24.36 7.58
N PRO A 155 -2.17 -25.14 6.55
CA PRO A 155 -1.20 -25.67 5.61
C PRO A 155 -0.48 -24.52 4.87
N GLY A 156 0.80 -24.66 4.55
CA GLY A 156 1.58 -23.59 3.89
C GLY A 156 1.01 -23.13 2.54
N GLN A 157 0.23 -23.98 1.85
CA GLN A 157 -0.51 -23.57 0.65
C GLN A 157 -1.54 -22.47 0.94
N LEU A 158 -2.17 -22.46 2.12
CA LEU A 158 -3.08 -21.38 2.52
C LEU A 158 -2.34 -20.05 2.60
N GLU A 159 -1.16 -20.02 3.22
CA GLU A 159 -0.33 -18.82 3.33
C GLU A 159 0.07 -18.29 1.95
N SER A 160 0.44 -19.18 1.03
CA SER A 160 0.74 -18.81 -0.36
C SER A 160 -0.47 -18.17 -1.06
N TYR A 161 -1.69 -18.70 -0.86
CA TYR A 161 -2.90 -18.10 -1.47
C TYR A 161 -3.26 -16.77 -0.80
N LEU A 162 -3.05 -16.65 0.52
CA LEU A 162 -3.24 -15.40 1.26
C LEU A 162 -2.28 -14.31 0.79
N SER A 163 -0.98 -14.58 0.75
CA SER A 163 0.03 -13.61 0.29
C SER A 163 -0.25 -13.14 -1.13
N SER A 164 -0.60 -14.07 -2.03
CA SER A 164 -0.98 -13.76 -3.41
C SER A 164 -2.23 -12.87 -3.50
N LEU A 165 -3.27 -13.16 -2.70
CA LEU A 165 -4.50 -12.35 -2.66
C LEU A 165 -4.24 -10.97 -2.05
N ILE A 166 -3.41 -10.88 -1.01
CA ILE A 166 -2.99 -9.62 -0.40
C ILE A 166 -2.26 -8.76 -1.43
N ALA A 167 -1.29 -9.31 -2.16
CA ALA A 167 -0.54 -8.59 -3.19
C ALA A 167 -1.48 -7.97 -4.25
N VAL A 168 -2.47 -8.72 -4.71
CA VAL A 168 -3.48 -8.21 -5.67
C VAL A 168 -4.33 -7.07 -5.10
N CYS A 169 -4.72 -7.18 -3.83
CA CYS A 169 -5.52 -6.14 -3.18
C CYS A 169 -4.69 -4.87 -2.89
N LEU A 170 -3.42 -5.03 -2.49
CA LEU A 170 -2.48 -3.93 -2.33
C LEU A 170 -2.20 -3.25 -3.67
N ALA A 171 -2.02 -4.02 -4.75
CA ALA A 171 -1.83 -3.49 -6.10
C ALA A 171 -3.01 -2.59 -6.50
N LEU A 172 -4.26 -3.03 -6.28
CA LEU A 172 -5.45 -2.20 -6.49
C LEU A 172 -5.44 -0.93 -5.63
N LEU A 173 -5.10 -1.03 -4.34
CA LEU A 173 -5.08 0.15 -3.45
C LEU A 173 -3.99 1.15 -3.86
N CYS A 174 -2.88 0.68 -4.42
CA CYS A 174 -1.77 1.52 -4.89
C CYS A 174 -2.04 2.15 -6.27
N GLN A 175 -3.05 1.70 -7.02
CA GLN A 175 -3.42 2.36 -8.27
C GLN A 175 -3.80 3.81 -8.01
N GLU A 176 -3.14 4.74 -8.69
CA GLU A 176 -3.33 6.19 -8.55
C GLU A 176 -3.13 6.72 -7.12
N ALA A 177 -2.44 5.96 -6.27
CA ALA A 177 -2.04 6.36 -4.93
C ALA A 177 -0.50 6.36 -4.84
N ASP A 178 0.05 7.38 -4.21
CA ASP A 178 1.47 7.45 -3.89
C ASP A 178 1.64 7.04 -2.43
N LEU A 179 2.32 5.94 -2.13
CA LEU A 179 2.55 5.48 -0.74
C LEU A 179 3.25 6.53 0.14
N PHE A 180 3.92 7.51 -0.49
CA PHE A 180 4.65 8.61 0.15
C PHE A 180 3.96 9.96 0.00
N GLY A 181 2.84 9.98 -0.72
CA GLY A 181 2.03 11.16 -0.89
C GLY A 181 1.21 11.49 0.36
N SER A 182 0.51 12.62 0.30
CA SER A 182 -0.31 13.13 1.40
C SER A 182 -1.79 13.25 1.04
N ALA A 183 -2.21 12.73 -0.12
CA ALA A 183 -3.61 12.71 -0.51
C ALA A 183 -4.39 11.71 0.35
N PRO A 184 -5.73 11.82 0.42
CA PRO A 184 -6.55 10.87 1.17
C PRO A 184 -6.36 9.41 0.72
N ASN A 185 -6.20 9.17 -0.59
CA ASN A 185 -5.99 7.84 -1.14
C ASN A 185 -4.62 7.26 -0.77
N ASP A 186 -3.59 8.11 -0.75
CA ASP A 186 -2.22 7.77 -0.31
C ASP A 186 -2.23 7.24 1.12
N ALA A 187 -2.91 7.95 2.03
CA ALA A 187 -3.04 7.53 3.42
C ALA A 187 -3.80 6.20 3.57
N ILE A 188 -4.79 5.92 2.72
CA ILE A 188 -5.53 4.66 2.71
C ILE A 188 -4.63 3.51 2.24
N ALA A 189 -3.92 3.70 1.12
CA ALA A 189 -3.00 2.72 0.56
C ALA A 189 -1.86 2.41 1.54
N LYS A 190 -1.22 3.45 2.08
CA LYS A 190 -0.16 3.33 3.10
C LYS A 190 -0.63 2.57 4.34
N SER A 191 -1.83 2.86 4.84
CA SER A 191 -2.37 2.14 6.01
C SER A 191 -2.64 0.65 5.75
N ALA A 192 -2.96 0.24 4.51
CA ALA A 192 -3.04 -1.17 4.15
C ALA A 192 -1.64 -1.79 4.01
N TRP A 193 -0.73 -1.06 3.36
CA TRP A 193 0.66 -1.45 3.14
C TRP A 193 1.35 -1.79 4.47
N GLU A 194 1.33 -0.89 5.45
CA GLU A 194 1.93 -1.07 6.78
C GLU A 194 1.47 -2.34 7.51
N LYS A 195 0.28 -2.86 7.20
CA LYS A 195 -0.29 -4.03 7.87
C LYS A 195 -0.10 -5.34 7.12
N ALA A 196 0.19 -5.28 5.82
CA ALA A 196 0.08 -6.44 4.94
C ALA A 196 1.27 -6.64 3.99
N ALA A 197 2.15 -5.63 3.83
CA ALA A 197 3.31 -5.70 2.94
C ALA A 197 4.26 -6.86 3.31
N GLU A 198 4.49 -7.10 4.60
CA GLU A 198 5.33 -8.23 5.06
C GLU A 198 4.82 -9.57 4.52
N ILE A 199 3.50 -9.78 4.51
CA ILE A 199 2.90 -11.01 3.98
C ILE A 199 2.95 -11.01 2.44
N ALA A 200 2.78 -9.85 1.81
CA ALA A 200 2.87 -9.71 0.35
C ALA A 200 4.26 -10.07 -0.21
N ALA A 201 5.33 -9.91 0.59
CA ALA A 201 6.68 -10.32 0.21
C ALA A 201 6.81 -11.84 -0.07
N PHE A 202 5.91 -12.65 0.49
CA PHE A 202 5.85 -14.10 0.27
C PHE A 202 4.85 -14.51 -0.84
N ALA A 203 4.35 -13.55 -1.62
CA ALA A 203 3.40 -13.84 -2.70
C ALA A 203 4.08 -14.58 -3.86
N ASP A 204 3.40 -15.60 -4.36
CA ASP A 204 3.77 -16.23 -5.62
C ASP A 204 3.05 -15.48 -6.75
N ALA A 205 3.83 -14.91 -7.66
CA ALA A 205 3.27 -14.03 -8.68
C ALA A 205 2.43 -14.80 -9.73
N GLU A 206 2.80 -16.05 -10.08
CA GLU A 206 1.96 -16.91 -10.95
C GLU A 206 0.63 -17.26 -10.29
N GLN A 207 0.63 -17.44 -8.97
CA GLN A 207 -0.59 -17.67 -8.21
C GLN A 207 -1.43 -16.40 -8.09
N ALA A 208 -0.81 -15.24 -7.89
CA ALA A 208 -1.48 -13.94 -7.86
C ALA A 208 -2.17 -13.63 -9.20
N GLU A 209 -1.57 -14.03 -10.33
CA GLU A 209 -2.16 -13.89 -11.66
C GLU A 209 -3.53 -14.57 -11.79
N ARG A 210 -3.75 -15.67 -11.05
CA ARG A 210 -5.05 -16.37 -11.04
C ARG A 210 -6.17 -15.55 -10.43
N TYR A 211 -5.86 -14.51 -9.65
CA TYR A 211 -6.85 -13.60 -9.10
C TYR A 211 -7.12 -12.37 -9.98
N LEU A 212 -6.34 -12.16 -11.04
CA LEU A 212 -6.51 -11.01 -11.93
C LEU A 212 -7.73 -11.16 -12.83
N TYR A 213 -8.28 -10.01 -13.23
CA TYR A 213 -9.43 -9.91 -14.10
C TYR A 213 -9.10 -9.13 -15.36
N HIS A 214 -9.82 -9.44 -16.43
CA HIS A 214 -9.83 -8.59 -17.62
C HIS A 214 -10.73 -7.36 -17.41
N PRO A 215 -10.29 -6.16 -17.82
CA PRO A 215 -11.05 -4.91 -17.68
C PRO A 215 -12.18 -4.79 -18.73
N ASP A 216 -13.06 -5.78 -18.81
CA ASP A 216 -14.07 -5.89 -19.87
C ASP A 216 -15.39 -5.16 -19.52
N GLN A 217 -15.51 -4.62 -18.31
CA GLN A 217 -16.73 -3.95 -17.83
C GLN A 217 -16.51 -2.43 -17.70
N PRO A 218 -17.55 -1.61 -17.96
CA PRO A 218 -17.47 -0.17 -17.68
C PRO A 218 -17.17 0.08 -16.20
N TYR A 219 -16.23 0.99 -15.93
CA TYR A 219 -15.77 1.34 -14.58
C TYR A 219 -15.12 0.18 -13.81
N ALA A 220 -14.71 -0.89 -14.50
CA ALA A 220 -13.95 -1.98 -13.90
C ALA A 220 -12.65 -1.44 -13.28
N ARG A 221 -12.39 -1.83 -12.04
CA ARG A 221 -11.09 -1.63 -11.38
C ARG A 221 -10.44 -3.00 -11.23
N VAL A 222 -9.31 -3.19 -11.90
CA VAL A 222 -8.58 -4.45 -11.94
C VAL A 222 -7.09 -4.15 -11.78
N ALA A 223 -6.39 -4.97 -10.99
CA ALA A 223 -4.94 -4.94 -10.97
C ALA A 223 -4.40 -5.55 -12.27
N THR A 224 -3.28 -5.03 -12.76
CA THR A 224 -2.51 -5.67 -13.82
C THR A 224 -1.42 -6.56 -13.24
N ARG A 225 -0.85 -7.43 -14.09
CA ARG A 225 0.30 -8.25 -13.70
C ARG A 225 1.47 -7.39 -13.22
N THR A 226 1.75 -6.30 -13.93
CA THR A 226 2.80 -5.34 -13.60
C THR A 226 2.56 -4.65 -12.26
N ASP A 227 1.31 -4.27 -11.95
CA ASP A 227 0.99 -3.68 -10.64
C ASP A 227 1.28 -4.65 -9.49
N VAL A 228 0.97 -5.93 -9.70
CA VAL A 228 1.23 -6.99 -8.71
C VAL A 228 2.72 -7.27 -8.57
N ASP A 229 3.45 -7.43 -9.67
CA ASP A 229 4.89 -7.66 -9.64
C ASP A 229 5.60 -6.50 -8.91
N TRP A 230 5.21 -5.24 -9.17
CA TRP A 230 5.73 -4.07 -8.46
C TRP A 230 5.47 -4.13 -6.95
N VAL A 231 4.26 -4.51 -6.51
CA VAL A 231 3.94 -4.67 -5.09
C VAL A 231 4.80 -5.76 -4.44
N ILE A 232 4.97 -6.90 -5.11
CA ILE A 232 5.74 -8.02 -4.58
C ILE A 232 7.22 -7.64 -4.47
N GLU A 233 7.79 -7.06 -5.52
CA GLU A 233 9.18 -6.59 -5.53
C GLU A 233 9.41 -5.55 -4.43
N LEU A 234 8.54 -4.54 -4.33
CA LEU A 234 8.67 -3.52 -3.29
C LEU A 234 8.53 -4.11 -1.89
N ALA A 235 7.63 -5.07 -1.68
CA ALA A 235 7.46 -5.74 -0.39
C ALA A 235 8.68 -6.58 0.00
N VAL A 236 9.27 -7.31 -0.96
CA VAL A 236 10.52 -8.06 -0.78
C VAL A 236 11.66 -7.12 -0.44
N ASP A 237 11.86 -6.06 -1.22
CA ASP A 237 12.93 -5.09 -0.98
C ASP A 237 12.78 -4.41 0.38
N SER A 238 11.54 -4.13 0.82
CA SER A 238 11.26 -3.50 2.11
C SER A 238 11.54 -4.40 3.32
N ALA A 239 11.58 -5.72 3.13
CA ALA A 239 11.97 -6.65 4.19
C ALA A 239 13.49 -6.61 4.47
N ASP A 240 14.30 -6.32 3.44
CA ASP A 240 15.76 -6.35 3.50
C ASP A 240 16.41 -4.95 3.61
N ASP A 241 15.83 -3.92 2.99
CA ASP A 241 16.31 -2.53 3.02
C ASP A 241 15.28 -1.61 3.71
N PRO A 242 15.60 -1.01 4.88
CA PRO A 242 14.72 -0.06 5.55
C PRO A 242 14.42 1.21 4.74
N HIS A 243 15.07 1.39 3.58
CA HIS A 243 14.86 2.49 2.66
C HIS A 243 14.28 2.09 1.29
N ALA A 244 13.95 0.83 1.06
CA ALA A 244 13.40 0.37 -0.23
C ALA A 244 12.20 1.21 -0.69
N GLU A 245 11.26 1.42 0.24
CA GLU A 245 10.10 2.30 0.08
C GLU A 245 10.49 3.71 -0.41
N LEU A 246 11.45 4.37 0.26
CA LEU A 246 11.90 5.70 -0.14
C LEU A 246 12.58 5.69 -1.52
N ARG A 247 13.34 4.64 -1.84
CA ARG A 247 13.98 4.49 -3.17
C ARG A 247 12.92 4.37 -4.26
N ALA A 248 11.88 3.57 -4.06
CA ALA A 248 10.76 3.48 -4.98
C ALA A 248 10.02 4.81 -5.12
N ALA A 249 9.87 5.57 -4.03
CA ALA A 249 9.32 6.93 -4.06
C ALA A 249 10.15 7.87 -4.95
N PHE A 250 11.48 7.81 -4.82
CA PHE A 250 12.38 8.63 -5.63
C PHE A 250 12.31 8.25 -7.11
N GLU A 251 12.29 6.96 -7.43
CA GLU A 251 12.17 6.46 -8.80
C GLU A 251 10.85 6.91 -9.45
N SER A 252 9.72 6.74 -8.75
CA SER A 252 8.40 7.22 -9.20
C SER A 252 8.40 8.75 -9.41
N ALA A 253 9.13 9.48 -8.57
CA ALA A 253 9.31 10.93 -8.71
C ALA A 253 10.26 11.32 -9.87
N GLY A 254 10.93 10.37 -10.52
CA GLY A 254 11.95 10.60 -11.54
C GLY A 254 13.25 11.19 -10.96
N LEU A 255 13.57 10.86 -9.72
CA LEU A 255 14.75 11.32 -8.99
C LEU A 255 15.74 10.17 -8.82
N ASP A 256 16.95 10.35 -9.32
CA ASP A 256 18.07 9.45 -9.06
C ASP A 256 18.72 9.89 -7.73
N VAL A 257 18.55 9.08 -6.67
CA VAL A 257 18.96 9.43 -5.31
C VAL A 257 19.70 8.28 -4.65
N GLU A 258 20.87 8.57 -4.09
CA GLU A 258 21.69 7.64 -3.33
C GLU A 258 21.89 8.14 -1.89
N LEU A 259 22.00 7.21 -0.94
CA LEU A 259 22.35 7.53 0.45
C LEU A 259 23.87 7.44 0.62
N ILE A 260 24.53 8.57 0.86
CA ILE A 260 25.99 8.67 1.03
C ILE A 260 26.28 9.30 2.40
N ASP A 261 26.94 8.55 3.30
CA ASP A 261 27.29 9.01 4.65
C ASP A 261 26.11 9.65 5.41
N GLY A 262 24.91 9.07 5.29
CA GLY A 262 23.68 9.56 5.91
C GLY A 262 22.98 10.72 5.18
N VAL A 263 23.46 11.12 4.01
CA VAL A 263 22.86 12.17 3.17
C VAL A 263 22.23 11.61 1.94
N TRP A 264 21.00 12.02 1.66
CA TRP A 264 20.31 11.69 0.42
C TRP A 264 20.78 12.63 -0.69
N VAL A 265 21.57 12.08 -1.61
CA VAL A 265 22.26 12.81 -2.65
C VAL A 265 21.65 12.51 -4.02
N SER A 266 21.27 13.55 -4.74
CA SER A 266 20.84 13.43 -6.14
C SER A 266 21.74 14.22 -7.08
N LYS A 267 22.21 13.55 -8.13
CA LYS A 267 22.94 14.17 -9.22
C LYS A 267 22.08 14.16 -10.47
N GLY A 268 21.92 15.31 -11.12
CA GLY A 268 21.09 15.34 -12.33
C GLY A 268 21.30 16.56 -13.21
N THR A 269 20.54 16.59 -14.30
CA THR A 269 20.53 17.68 -15.30
C THR A 269 19.47 18.75 -14.97
N PHE A 270 18.91 18.73 -13.77
CA PHE A 270 17.87 19.66 -13.34
C PHE A 270 18.35 21.12 -13.36
N LYS A 271 17.45 22.04 -13.77
CA LYS A 271 17.74 23.48 -13.81
C LYS A 271 17.97 24.09 -12.44
N ASN A 272 17.28 23.58 -11.41
CA ASN A 272 17.32 24.09 -10.05
C ASN A 272 17.57 22.96 -9.04
N PRO A 273 18.83 22.72 -8.63
CA PRO A 273 19.17 21.73 -7.62
C PRO A 273 18.39 21.88 -6.31
N ARG A 274 18.12 23.11 -5.87
CA ARG A 274 17.33 23.36 -4.66
C ARG A 274 15.96 22.70 -4.72
N ARG A 275 15.28 22.76 -5.86
CA ARG A 275 13.96 22.13 -6.02
C ARG A 275 14.06 20.61 -5.91
N ALA A 276 15.08 19.99 -6.51
CA ALA A 276 15.32 18.56 -6.39
C ALA A 276 15.59 18.16 -4.92
N ALA A 277 16.51 18.84 -4.23
CA ALA A 277 16.77 18.59 -2.81
C ALA A 277 15.51 18.78 -1.94
N ALA A 278 14.71 19.82 -2.23
CA ALA A 278 13.49 20.10 -1.48
C ALA A 278 12.41 19.02 -1.69
N ARG A 279 12.31 18.48 -2.91
CA ARG A 279 11.43 17.36 -3.22
C ARG A 279 11.86 16.08 -2.51
N ILE A 280 13.16 15.77 -2.52
CA ILE A 280 13.73 14.65 -1.77
C ILE A 280 13.43 14.79 -0.26
N ALA A 281 13.67 15.97 0.33
CA ALA A 281 13.38 16.24 1.74
C ALA A 281 11.86 16.22 2.07
N THR A 282 11.01 16.40 1.06
CA THR A 282 9.56 16.27 1.22
C THR A 282 9.15 14.80 1.29
N LEU A 283 9.68 13.96 0.40
CA LEU A 283 9.41 12.52 0.35
C LEU A 283 9.94 11.78 1.58
N ILE A 284 11.15 12.10 2.05
CA ILE A 284 11.72 11.47 3.25
C ILE A 284 10.93 11.85 4.51
N GLY A 285 10.40 13.07 4.55
CA GLY A 285 9.76 13.59 5.73
C GLY A 285 10.76 14.21 6.70
N ASP A 286 10.68 13.82 7.97
CA ASP A 286 11.39 14.47 9.06
C ASP A 286 12.85 13.97 9.24
N ASN A 287 13.67 14.74 9.94
CA ASN A 287 15.04 14.39 10.35
C ASN A 287 15.91 13.90 9.21
N CYS A 288 16.10 14.74 8.19
CA CYS A 288 16.85 14.39 7.00
C CYS A 288 17.83 15.46 6.55
N VAL A 289 18.91 15.01 5.91
CA VAL A 289 19.84 15.84 5.17
C VAL A 289 19.78 15.42 3.71
N THR A 290 19.58 16.39 2.83
CA THR A 290 19.48 16.16 1.40
C THR A 290 20.42 17.09 0.67
N MET A 291 20.99 16.59 -0.42
CA MET A 291 21.85 17.36 -1.30
C MET A 291 21.47 17.05 -2.74
N ALA A 292 21.33 18.09 -3.54
CA ALA A 292 21.18 17.92 -4.97
C ALA A 292 22.18 18.80 -5.69
N TYR A 293 22.76 18.30 -6.76
CA TYR A 293 23.71 19.06 -7.56
C TYR A 293 23.65 18.72 -9.05
N ASN A 294 24.09 19.70 -9.85
CA ASN A 294 24.38 19.56 -11.27
C ASN A 294 25.78 20.12 -11.54
N ASP A 295 26.19 20.17 -12.81
CA ASP A 295 27.53 20.63 -13.21
C ASP A 295 27.87 22.08 -12.81
N LYS A 296 26.87 22.88 -12.42
CA LYS A 296 27.03 24.32 -12.15
C LYS A 296 26.78 24.70 -10.71
N ARG A 297 25.94 23.96 -9.99
CA ARG A 297 25.39 24.35 -8.70
C ARG A 297 25.06 23.13 -7.85
N ALA A 298 25.32 23.26 -6.56
CA ALA A 298 24.82 22.41 -5.50
C ALA A 298 23.89 23.18 -4.55
N SER A 299 22.94 22.45 -3.96
CA SER A 299 22.04 22.89 -2.89
C SER A 299 21.97 21.81 -1.81
N VAL A 300 22.04 22.22 -0.55
CA VAL A 300 21.89 21.34 0.62
C VAL A 300 20.71 21.82 1.44
N ILE A 301 19.86 20.88 1.87
CA ILE A 301 18.74 21.13 2.76
C ILE A 301 18.84 20.17 3.95
N ILE A 302 18.72 20.73 5.15
CA ILE A 302 18.62 19.98 6.40
C ILE A 302 17.24 20.25 6.98
N ARG A 303 16.56 19.21 7.43
CA ARG A 303 15.24 19.28 8.06
C ARG A 303 15.24 18.56 9.39
N ASP A 304 14.75 19.25 10.42
CA ASP A 304 14.47 18.72 11.76
C ASP A 304 13.14 19.30 12.24
N GLY A 305 12.13 18.45 12.37
CA GLY A 305 10.72 18.78 12.51
C GLY A 305 10.24 19.76 11.44
N ARG A 306 10.01 20.99 11.92
CA ARG A 306 9.55 22.12 11.11
C ARG A 306 10.68 23.07 10.74
N ASP A 307 11.86 22.92 11.32
CA ASP A 307 12.99 23.78 11.05
C ASP A 307 13.71 23.26 9.80
N VAL A 308 13.87 24.16 8.82
CA VAL A 308 14.47 23.85 7.52
C VAL A 308 15.60 24.81 7.28
N VAL A 309 16.79 24.26 7.03
CA VAL A 309 18.00 25.03 6.76
C VAL A 309 18.49 24.72 5.36
N VAL A 310 18.77 25.76 4.58
CA VAL A 310 19.23 25.62 3.19
C VAL A 310 20.49 26.41 2.93
N ALA A 311 21.38 25.85 2.10
CA ALA A 311 22.51 26.55 1.52
C ALA A 311 22.62 26.25 0.02
N ASP A 312 22.88 27.30 -0.77
CA ASP A 312 23.13 27.22 -2.21
C ASP A 312 24.57 27.62 -2.53
N SER A 313 25.26 26.82 -3.35
CA SER A 313 26.68 27.00 -3.70
C SER A 313 27.00 28.34 -4.38
N VAL A 314 26.04 28.93 -5.10
CA VAL A 314 26.18 30.22 -5.78
C VAL A 314 26.18 31.40 -4.80
N ALA A 315 25.43 31.27 -3.71
CA ALA A 315 25.31 32.29 -2.67
C ALA A 315 25.45 31.61 -1.29
N PRO A 316 26.67 31.17 -0.93
CA PRO A 316 26.93 30.26 0.18
C PRO A 316 26.67 30.96 1.50
N ARG A 317 25.44 30.85 1.98
CA ARG A 317 24.96 31.28 3.30
C ARG A 317 23.95 30.26 3.77
N TRP A 318 23.99 29.96 5.06
CA TRP A 318 22.93 29.20 5.70
C TRP A 318 21.72 30.11 5.88
N ARG A 319 20.56 29.64 5.43
CA ARG A 319 19.29 30.35 5.53
C ARG A 319 18.30 29.47 6.26
N TYR A 320 17.62 30.06 7.23
CA TYR A 320 16.76 29.34 8.17
C TYR A 320 15.31 29.66 7.87
N TYR A 321 14.49 28.62 7.88
CA TYR A 321 13.07 28.67 7.63
C TYR A 321 12.34 27.79 8.64
N LYS A 322 11.07 28.11 8.86
CA LYS A 322 10.16 27.32 9.68
C LYS A 322 8.93 26.98 8.87
N LEU A 323 8.67 25.70 8.69
CA LEU A 323 7.48 25.20 8.00
C LEU A 323 6.24 25.49 8.84
N THR A 324 5.16 25.89 8.17
CA THR A 324 3.83 25.84 8.75
C THR A 324 3.35 24.39 8.80
N THR A 325 2.26 24.11 9.50
CA THR A 325 1.69 22.75 9.62
C THR A 325 1.31 22.11 8.29
N LEU A 326 1.11 22.90 7.23
CA LEU A 326 0.68 22.44 5.90
C LEU A 326 1.77 22.65 4.82
N ALA A 327 2.91 23.24 5.17
CA ALA A 327 3.99 23.50 4.21
C ALA A 327 4.99 22.35 4.19
N THR A 328 5.52 22.05 3.01
CA THR A 328 6.61 21.11 2.80
C THR A 328 7.87 21.86 2.37
N PRO A 329 9.06 21.26 2.49
CA PRO A 329 10.27 21.83 1.91
C PRO A 329 10.08 22.16 0.42
N GLU A 330 9.42 21.29 -0.36
CA GLU A 330 9.14 21.54 -1.77
C GLU A 330 8.24 22.75 -1.99
N SER A 331 7.13 22.89 -1.24
CA SER A 331 6.23 24.03 -1.43
C SER A 331 6.85 25.37 -1.01
N LEU A 332 7.78 25.34 -0.05
CA LEU A 332 8.51 26.53 0.41
C LEU A 332 9.69 26.92 -0.50
N LEU A 333 10.47 25.94 -0.96
CA LEU A 333 11.79 26.17 -1.60
C LEU A 333 11.81 25.86 -3.11
N GLY A 334 10.75 25.21 -3.61
CA GLY A 334 10.63 24.74 -4.99
C GLY A 334 10.23 25.81 -6.00
N ASP A 335 9.86 27.00 -5.54
CA ASP A 335 9.50 28.12 -6.42
C ASP A 335 10.70 28.62 -7.24
N ALA A 336 10.42 29.01 -8.48
CA ALA A 336 11.38 29.52 -9.46
C ALA A 336 11.76 30.98 -9.22
N GLU A 337 10.91 31.76 -8.52
CA GLU A 337 11.12 33.20 -8.29
C GLU A 337 12.25 33.52 -7.30
N GLY A 338 12.78 32.51 -6.60
CA GLY A 338 13.92 32.67 -5.70
C GLY A 338 13.65 32.04 -4.34
N LEU A 339 14.55 32.29 -3.39
CA LEU A 339 14.34 31.88 -2.00
C LEU A 339 13.38 32.87 -1.34
N PRO A 340 12.41 32.39 -0.53
CA PRO A 340 11.59 33.27 0.30
C PRO A 340 12.51 34.14 1.18
N PRO A 341 12.15 35.42 1.41
CA PRO A 341 12.96 36.28 2.25
C PRO A 341 13.04 35.70 3.67
N THR A 342 14.27 35.54 4.18
CA THR A 342 14.51 35.19 5.57
C THR A 342 15.36 36.26 6.24
N ARG A 343 15.01 36.59 7.48
CA ARG A 343 15.79 37.50 8.32
C ARG A 343 16.95 36.78 9.00
N GLU A 344 16.86 35.46 9.10
CA GLU A 344 17.87 34.63 9.76
C GLU A 344 18.75 33.96 8.72
N ASN A 345 20.01 34.38 8.70
CA ASN A 345 21.03 33.75 7.88
C ASN A 345 22.40 33.90 8.52
N ASP A 346 23.25 32.92 8.32
CA ASP A 346 24.63 32.92 8.80
C ASP A 346 25.61 32.79 7.62
N PRO A 347 26.87 33.22 7.81
CA PRO A 347 27.96 32.83 6.91
C PRO A 347 28.01 31.31 6.75
N PHE A 348 28.32 30.83 5.55
CA PHE A 348 28.43 29.38 5.32
C PHE A 348 29.64 28.75 6.01
N ARG A 349 30.73 29.51 6.19
CA ARG A 349 31.91 29.11 6.97
C ARG A 349 32.30 30.21 7.97
N PRO A 350 32.74 29.84 9.19
CA PRO A 350 32.69 28.49 9.77
C PRO A 350 31.24 27.99 9.93
N VAL A 351 31.03 26.68 10.06
CA VAL A 351 29.68 26.11 10.22
C VAL A 351 29.11 26.62 11.55
N PRO A 352 27.95 27.28 11.57
CA PRO A 352 27.33 27.73 12.82
C PRO A 352 26.97 26.54 13.71
N GLU A 353 27.07 26.70 15.03
CA GLU A 353 26.75 25.64 16.01
C GLU A 353 25.36 25.04 15.81
N ARG A 354 24.37 25.88 15.48
CA ARG A 354 23.00 25.42 15.17
C ARG A 354 22.93 24.48 13.96
N VAL A 355 23.76 24.72 12.94
CA VAL A 355 23.81 23.84 11.76
C VAL A 355 24.59 22.57 12.07
N ALA A 356 25.67 22.68 12.86
CA ALA A 356 26.42 21.51 13.31
C ALA A 356 25.55 20.57 14.14
N ALA A 357 24.73 21.11 15.06
CA ALA A 357 23.78 20.34 15.85
C ALA A 357 22.72 19.62 15.00
N LEU A 358 22.26 20.24 13.90
CA LEU A 358 21.31 19.60 12.98
C LEU A 358 21.95 18.46 12.18
N PHE A 359 23.20 18.62 11.74
CA PHE A 359 23.94 17.52 11.12
C PHE A 359 24.17 16.37 12.11
N GLU A 360 24.52 16.68 13.35
CA GLU A 360 24.70 15.69 14.42
C GLU A 360 23.39 14.96 14.74
N ALA A 361 22.27 15.69 14.85
CA ALA A 361 20.94 15.12 15.07
C ALA A 361 20.52 14.17 13.94
N ALA A 362 20.91 14.45 12.71
CA ALA A 362 20.70 13.58 11.55
C ALA A 362 21.76 12.45 11.41
N GLY A 363 22.75 12.39 12.30
CA GLY A 363 23.84 11.40 12.24
C GLY A 363 24.82 11.59 11.08
N VAL A 364 24.91 12.79 10.52
CA VAL A 364 25.68 13.10 9.31
C VAL A 364 26.98 13.82 9.62
N ASN A 365 28.07 13.38 8.99
CA ASN A 365 29.34 14.11 9.06
C ASN A 365 29.33 15.32 8.10
N SER A 366 29.16 16.51 8.69
CA SER A 366 29.13 17.77 7.94
C SER A 366 30.35 18.04 7.04
N GLN A 367 31.54 17.52 7.37
CA GLN A 367 32.77 17.83 6.61
C GLN A 367 32.75 17.30 5.17
N HIS A 368 32.23 16.09 4.95
CA HIS A 368 32.17 15.48 3.62
C HIS A 368 31.23 16.26 2.69
N ILE A 369 30.09 16.71 3.21
CA ILE A 369 29.12 17.51 2.47
C ILE A 369 29.66 18.88 2.11
N LEU A 370 30.35 19.52 3.05
CA LEU A 370 30.97 20.82 2.80
C LEU A 370 32.08 20.75 1.75
N MET A 371 32.86 19.66 1.74
CA MET A 371 33.87 19.41 0.70
C MET A 371 33.24 19.24 -0.68
N LEU A 372 32.20 18.41 -0.79
CA LEU A 372 31.48 18.23 -2.05
C LEU A 372 30.86 19.54 -2.53
N PHE A 373 30.23 20.30 -1.62
CA PHE A 373 29.63 21.60 -1.91
C PHE A 373 30.65 22.64 -2.40
N ASP A 374 31.87 22.63 -1.85
CA ASP A 374 32.93 23.55 -2.26
C ASP A 374 33.47 23.26 -3.66
N SER A 375 33.35 22.03 -4.17
CA SER A 375 33.73 21.70 -5.55
C SER A 375 32.88 22.43 -6.61
N PHE A 376 31.69 22.91 -6.22
CA PHE A 376 30.75 23.65 -7.09
C PHE A 376 30.79 25.16 -6.89
N ARG A 377 31.66 25.68 -6.01
CA ARG A 377 31.82 27.13 -5.90
C ARG A 377 32.43 27.68 -7.19
N PRO A 378 31.94 28.83 -7.70
CA PRO A 378 32.68 29.57 -8.70
C PRO A 378 34.08 29.84 -8.14
N ARG A 379 35.12 29.31 -8.79
CA ARG A 379 36.49 29.74 -8.50
C ARG A 379 36.53 31.23 -8.80
N LEU A 380 36.55 32.06 -7.75
CA LEU A 380 36.80 33.50 -7.87
C LEU A 380 38.12 33.62 -8.63
N ARG A 381 38.06 34.18 -9.85
CA ARG A 381 39.24 34.58 -10.61
C ARG A 381 39.79 35.88 -10.07
#